data_AF-A0A7V2WQZ6-F1
#
_entry.id   AF-A0A7V2WQZ6-F1
#
_cell.length_a   1.000
_cell.length_b   1.000
_cell.length_c   1.000
_cell.angle_alpha   90.00
_cell.angle_beta   90.00
_cell.angle_gamma   90.00
#
_symmetry.space_group_name_H-M   'P 1'
#
loop_
_entity.id
_entity.type
_entity.pdbx_description
1 polymer ?
#
loop_
_entity_poly.entity_id
_entity_poly.type
_entity_poly.pdbx_seq_one_letter_code
_entity_poly.pdbx_strand_id
1 'polypeptide(L)'
;MSENSHESKQWLWLLIIGLVLVAIGNFAITEHGWLKGIVLGIGGLIVVFASSEMMIHAVDGYAKRKKMNSFVAGTMAGLSSNIPELVMLAFVLLATPRVGFIVTILTLHVGAAAFGIYCAMLPRDVEGHAELPKPLVGLSTDLYAAAAGVFFSIGAIMLLMKSFSTSSDASAALTVQDLYVFGTILLLIQVFAVARLVKRFSKQHKPESAEDVPVEPNKDGHLMSMGMILAFGIAGLAVSVIGGHAVGEFASILVHKLEAAGYSQMFGAIILSVFASAG
;
A
#
# COMPACT_ATOMS: atom_id res chain seq x y z
N MET A 1 19.57 8.92 -26.82
CA MET A 1 18.59 9.94 -26.37
C MET A 1 17.15 9.44 -26.58
N SER A 2 16.82 8.23 -26.08
CA SER A 2 15.47 7.64 -26.29
C SER A 2 15.00 6.64 -25.22
N GLU A 3 15.80 6.34 -24.19
CA GLU A 3 15.39 5.39 -23.13
C GLU A 3 14.70 6.09 -21.95
N ASN A 4 15.24 7.23 -21.49
CA ASN A 4 14.68 7.98 -20.35
C ASN A 4 13.32 8.66 -20.63
N SER A 5 12.90 8.82 -21.89
CA SER A 5 11.58 9.37 -22.23
C SER A 5 10.46 8.33 -22.24
N HIS A 6 10.81 7.03 -22.27
CA HIS A 6 9.83 5.95 -22.26
C HIS A 6 9.36 5.63 -20.83
N GLU A 7 10.25 5.58 -19.84
CA GLU A 7 9.87 5.41 -18.41
C GLU A 7 8.97 6.55 -17.92
N SER A 8 9.28 7.80 -18.28
CA SER A 8 8.54 8.99 -17.83
C SER A 8 7.05 9.03 -18.22
N LYS A 9 6.60 8.23 -19.19
CA LYS A 9 5.21 8.24 -19.70
C LYS A 9 4.46 6.92 -19.52
N GLN A 10 5.12 5.88 -19.01
CA GLN A 10 4.50 4.56 -18.86
C GLN A 10 3.31 4.59 -17.90
N TRP A 11 3.44 5.26 -16.75
CA TRP A 11 2.34 5.41 -15.78
C TRP A 11 1.12 6.13 -16.37
N LEU A 12 1.32 7.10 -17.28
CA LEU A 12 0.23 7.82 -17.95
C LEU A 12 -0.52 6.90 -18.91
N TRP A 13 0.21 6.05 -19.64
CA TRP A 13 -0.41 5.02 -20.49
C TRP A 13 -1.17 3.99 -19.67
N LEU A 14 -0.59 3.53 -18.56
CA LEU A 14 -1.26 2.65 -17.61
C LEU A 14 -2.55 3.29 -17.09
N LEU A 15 -2.52 4.56 -16.69
CA LEU A 15 -3.71 5.29 -16.27
C LEU A 15 -4.80 5.28 -17.35
N ILE A 16 -4.44 5.63 -18.59
CA ILE A 16 -5.40 5.69 -19.69
C ILE A 16 -6.00 4.30 -19.94
N ILE A 17 -5.17 3.26 -20.00
CA ILE A 17 -5.62 1.87 -20.18
C ILE A 17 -6.54 1.45 -19.04
N GLY A 18 -6.16 1.73 -17.79
CA GLY A 18 -6.96 1.42 -16.61
C GLY A 18 -8.31 2.13 -16.64
N LEU A 19 -8.35 3.43 -16.94
CA LEU A 19 -9.59 4.21 -17.06
C LEU A 19 -10.49 3.70 -18.19
N VAL A 20 -9.91 3.31 -19.33
CA VAL A 20 -10.65 2.71 -20.44
C VAL A 20 -11.25 1.38 -20.03
N LEU A 21 -10.50 0.51 -19.33
CA LEU A 21 -11.02 -0.76 -18.81
C LEU A 21 -12.15 -0.53 -17.80
N VAL A 22 -11.99 0.41 -16.87
CA VAL A 22 -13.05 0.77 -15.92
C VAL A 22 -14.29 1.30 -16.66
N ALA A 23 -14.12 2.12 -17.70
CA ALA A 23 -15.23 2.60 -18.52
C ALA A 23 -15.92 1.45 -19.28
N ILE A 24 -15.16 0.52 -19.87
CA ILE A 24 -15.71 -0.68 -20.53
C ILE A 24 -16.51 -1.51 -19.52
N GLY A 25 -15.96 -1.77 -18.33
CA GLY A 25 -16.63 -2.53 -17.28
C GLY A 25 -17.93 -1.89 -16.79
N ASN A 26 -18.01 -0.56 -16.78
CA ASN A 26 -19.19 0.17 -16.33
C ASN A 26 -20.25 0.37 -17.43
N PHE A 27 -19.83 0.71 -18.64
CA PHE A 27 -20.73 1.18 -19.70
C PHE A 27 -20.96 0.16 -20.82
N ALA A 28 -19.98 -0.70 -21.11
CA ALA A 28 -20.09 -1.67 -22.21
C ALA A 28 -20.55 -3.05 -21.74
N ILE A 29 -20.27 -3.43 -20.49
CA ILE A 29 -20.67 -4.72 -19.91
C ILE A 29 -21.87 -4.51 -18.99
N THR A 30 -23.07 -4.75 -19.51
CA THR A 30 -24.34 -4.60 -18.78
C THR A 30 -24.64 -5.78 -17.86
N GLU A 31 -24.12 -6.97 -18.16
CA GLU A 31 -24.35 -8.15 -17.35
C GLU A 31 -23.46 -8.18 -16.10
N HIS A 32 -24.07 -8.41 -14.93
CA HIS A 32 -23.36 -8.66 -13.67
C HIS A 32 -22.79 -10.10 -13.62
N GLY A 33 -21.82 -10.33 -14.50
CA GLY A 33 -21.09 -11.58 -14.65
C GLY A 33 -19.61 -11.48 -14.24
N TRP A 34 -18.93 -12.62 -14.29
CA TRP A 34 -17.49 -12.74 -14.03
C TRP A 34 -16.65 -11.81 -14.91
N LEU A 35 -17.05 -11.62 -16.17
CA LEU A 35 -16.36 -10.75 -17.11
C LEU A 35 -16.34 -9.29 -16.61
N LYS A 36 -17.47 -8.77 -16.12
CA LYS A 36 -17.54 -7.42 -15.53
C LYS A 36 -16.62 -7.31 -14.33
N GLY A 37 -16.66 -8.30 -13.42
CA GLY A 37 -15.79 -8.34 -12.26
C GLY A 37 -14.31 -8.29 -12.63
N ILE A 38 -13.86 -9.14 -13.56
CA ILE A 38 -12.45 -9.20 -13.98
C ILE A 38 -12.00 -7.89 -14.63
N VAL A 39 -12.82 -7.34 -15.54
CA VAL A 39 -12.48 -6.08 -16.23
C VAL A 39 -12.38 -4.92 -15.24
N LEU A 40 -13.32 -4.82 -14.30
CA LEU A 40 -13.29 -3.80 -13.24
C LEU A 40 -12.15 -4.00 -12.25
N GLY A 41 -11.83 -5.25 -11.89
CA GLY A 41 -10.73 -5.57 -10.98
C GLY A 41 -9.39 -5.18 -11.59
N ILE A 42 -9.10 -5.65 -12.81
CA ILE A 42 -7.86 -5.34 -13.51
C ILE A 42 -7.77 -3.83 -13.80
N GLY A 43 -8.83 -3.25 -14.36
CA GLY A 43 -8.86 -1.81 -14.66
C GLY A 43 -8.69 -0.96 -13.40
N GLY A 44 -9.41 -1.29 -12.33
CA GLY A 44 -9.37 -0.59 -11.06
C GLY A 44 -7.98 -0.64 -10.41
N LEU A 45 -7.32 -1.80 -10.39
CA LEU A 45 -5.96 -1.94 -9.87
C LEU A 45 -4.96 -1.10 -10.67
N ILE A 46 -4.99 -1.17 -12.00
CA ILE A 46 -4.13 -0.35 -12.87
C ILE A 46 -4.31 1.14 -12.57
N VAL A 47 -5.55 1.59 -12.35
CA VAL A 47 -5.86 2.97 -11.98
C VAL A 47 -5.29 3.33 -10.60
N VAL A 48 -5.40 2.43 -9.61
CA VAL A 48 -4.81 2.63 -8.27
C VAL A 48 -3.29 2.72 -8.35
N PHE A 49 -2.63 1.87 -9.14
CA PHE A 49 -1.17 1.95 -9.36
C PHE A 49 -0.74 3.26 -9.99
N ALA A 50 -1.41 3.67 -11.06
CA ALA A 50 -1.11 4.94 -11.69
C ALA A 50 -1.36 6.14 -10.75
N SER A 51 -2.34 6.02 -9.85
CA SER A 51 -2.56 7.00 -8.79
C SER A 51 -1.41 7.05 -7.79
N SER A 52 -0.84 5.91 -7.41
CA SER A 52 0.32 5.86 -6.50
C SER A 52 1.53 6.58 -7.10
N GLU A 53 1.78 6.39 -8.39
CA GLU A 53 2.83 7.13 -9.13
C GLU A 53 2.60 8.64 -9.16
N MET A 54 1.36 9.11 -9.34
CA MET A 54 1.05 10.54 -9.26
C MET A 54 1.35 11.11 -7.86
N MET A 55 1.05 10.35 -6.81
CA MET A 55 1.35 10.75 -5.43
C MET A 55 2.85 10.81 -5.18
N ILE A 56 3.62 9.84 -5.68
CA ILE A 56 5.08 9.85 -5.63
C ILE A 56 5.65 11.07 -6.35
N HIS A 57 5.18 11.37 -7.57
CA HIS A 57 5.62 12.56 -8.32
C HIS A 57 5.32 13.89 -7.60
N ALA A 58 4.16 13.99 -6.93
CA ALA A 58 3.84 15.16 -6.11
C ALA A 58 4.86 15.32 -4.96
N VAL A 59 5.18 14.21 -4.25
CA VAL A 59 6.15 14.22 -3.16
C VAL A 59 7.56 14.50 -3.66
N ASP A 60 7.99 13.91 -4.78
CA ASP A 60 9.31 14.15 -5.37
C ASP A 60 9.49 15.62 -5.75
N GLY A 61 8.47 16.23 -6.38
CA GLY A 61 8.45 17.65 -6.68
C GLY A 61 8.57 18.50 -5.41
N TYR A 62 7.85 18.12 -4.35
CA TYR A 62 7.93 18.80 -3.06
C TYR A 62 9.29 18.63 -2.38
N ALA A 63 9.83 17.41 -2.36
CA ALA A 63 11.10 17.03 -1.74
C ALA A 63 12.28 17.75 -2.40
N LYS A 64 12.31 17.81 -3.74
CA LYS A 64 13.31 18.55 -4.51
C LYS A 64 13.29 20.04 -4.18
N ARG A 65 12.11 20.65 -3.99
CA ARG A 65 11.98 22.06 -3.62
C ARG A 65 12.38 22.36 -2.18
N LYS A 66 12.12 21.43 -1.27
CA LYS A 66 12.54 21.53 0.14
C LYS A 66 13.99 21.06 0.36
N LYS A 67 14.69 20.61 -0.69
CA LYS A 67 16.05 20.05 -0.62
C LYS A 67 16.15 18.96 0.44
N MET A 68 15.15 18.08 0.47
CA MET A 68 15.15 16.91 1.37
C MET A 68 16.23 15.92 0.94
N ASN A 69 16.78 15.17 1.90
CA ASN A 69 17.69 14.06 1.57
C ASN A 69 16.93 12.87 0.96
N SER A 70 17.64 11.98 0.26
CA SER A 70 17.08 10.82 -0.45
C SER A 70 16.23 9.93 0.47
N PHE A 71 16.69 9.70 1.70
CA PHE A 71 16.00 8.88 2.68
C PHE A 71 14.65 9.48 3.13
N VAL A 72 14.59 10.77 3.45
CA VAL A 72 13.36 11.46 3.83
C VAL A 72 12.41 11.58 2.65
N ALA A 73 12.94 11.88 1.46
CA ALA A 73 12.15 11.91 0.22
C ALA A 73 11.51 10.54 -0.06
N GLY A 74 12.29 9.47 0.00
CA GLY A 74 11.81 8.09 -0.18
C GLY A 74 10.79 7.67 0.88
N THR A 75 11.00 8.06 2.16
CA THR A 75 10.03 7.80 3.24
C THR A 75 8.70 8.51 2.97
N MET A 76 8.73 9.78 2.55
CA MET A 76 7.52 10.55 2.23
C MET A 76 6.81 9.99 0.99
N ALA A 77 7.57 9.53 -0.01
CA ALA A 77 7.03 8.94 -1.23
C ALA A 77 6.30 7.64 -0.91
N GLY A 78 6.92 6.74 -0.14
CA GLY A 78 6.31 5.48 0.30
C GLY A 78 5.07 5.67 1.18
N LEU A 79 5.04 6.69 2.04
CA LEU A 79 3.82 7.00 2.80
C LEU A 79 2.70 7.54 1.91
N SER A 80 3.05 8.28 0.87
CA SER A 80 2.06 8.89 -0.02
C SER A 80 1.53 7.91 -1.07
N SER A 81 2.33 6.93 -1.50
CA SER A 81 1.89 5.84 -2.37
C SER A 81 0.90 4.89 -1.70
N ASN A 82 0.88 4.84 -0.36
CA ASN A 82 -0.11 4.05 0.39
C ASN A 82 -1.48 4.75 0.50
N ILE A 83 -1.58 6.03 0.16
CA ILE A 83 -2.87 6.76 0.23
C ILE A 83 -3.90 6.18 -0.75
N PRO A 84 -3.59 5.98 -2.04
CA PRO A 84 -4.49 5.30 -2.98
C PRO A 84 -4.94 3.92 -2.52
N GLU A 85 -4.04 3.17 -1.89
CA GLU A 85 -4.35 1.85 -1.32
C GLU A 85 -5.37 1.96 -0.18
N LEU A 86 -5.22 2.91 0.74
CA LEU A 86 -6.19 3.18 1.81
C LEU A 86 -7.57 3.54 1.25
N VAL A 87 -7.62 4.34 0.18
CA VAL A 87 -8.88 4.69 -0.49
C VAL A 87 -9.53 3.45 -1.12
N MET A 88 -8.75 2.63 -1.82
CA MET A 88 -9.23 1.36 -2.38
C MET A 88 -9.74 0.42 -1.30
N LEU A 89 -8.99 0.22 -0.21
CA LEU A 89 -9.39 -0.63 0.91
C LEU A 89 -10.68 -0.13 1.57
N ALA A 90 -10.89 1.19 1.67
CA ALA A 90 -12.14 1.74 2.16
C ALA A 90 -13.33 1.31 1.30
N PHE A 91 -13.22 1.33 -0.03
CA PHE A 91 -14.27 0.82 -0.91
C PHE A 91 -14.49 -0.68 -0.79
N VAL A 92 -13.41 -1.48 -0.66
CA VAL A 92 -13.53 -2.93 -0.44
C VAL A 92 -14.20 -3.26 0.89
N LEU A 93 -13.90 -2.49 1.95
CA LEU A 93 -14.53 -2.61 3.26
C LEU A 93 -16.02 -2.24 3.21
N LEU A 94 -16.37 -1.17 2.49
CA LEU A 94 -17.77 -0.77 2.30
C LEU A 94 -18.57 -1.83 1.52
N ALA A 95 -17.93 -2.47 0.54
CA ALA A 95 -18.57 -3.52 -0.26
C ALA A 95 -18.67 -4.85 0.50
N THR A 96 -17.61 -5.25 1.20
CA THR A 96 -17.47 -6.57 1.83
C THR A 96 -16.63 -6.49 3.12
N PRO A 97 -17.21 -6.08 4.27
CA PRO A 97 -16.43 -5.76 5.48
C PRO A 97 -15.54 -6.90 6.00
N ARG A 98 -16.06 -8.13 6.00
CA ARG A 98 -15.31 -9.32 6.44
C ARG A 98 -14.11 -9.61 5.55
N VAL A 99 -14.30 -9.44 4.25
CA VAL A 99 -13.27 -9.68 3.23
C VAL A 99 -12.23 -8.57 3.28
N GLY A 100 -12.65 -7.31 3.40
CA GLY A 100 -11.75 -6.17 3.56
C GLY A 100 -10.84 -6.32 4.79
N PHE A 101 -11.35 -6.80 5.92
CA PHE A 101 -10.51 -7.07 7.11
C PHE A 101 -9.42 -8.10 6.84
N ILE A 102 -9.77 -9.23 6.19
CA ILE A 102 -8.82 -10.29 5.84
C ILE A 102 -7.78 -9.75 4.83
N VAL A 103 -8.24 -8.99 3.83
CA VAL A 103 -7.36 -8.37 2.83
C VAL A 103 -6.35 -7.45 3.50
N THR A 104 -6.76 -6.58 4.43
CA THR A 104 -5.84 -5.70 5.17
C THR A 104 -4.75 -6.48 5.93
N ILE A 105 -5.11 -7.59 6.58
CA ILE A 105 -4.14 -8.44 7.28
C ILE A 105 -3.19 -9.11 6.28
N LEU A 106 -3.71 -9.62 5.17
CA LEU A 106 -2.90 -10.30 4.17
C LEU A 106 -1.98 -9.34 3.41
N THR A 107 -2.36 -8.07 3.20
CA THR A 107 -1.48 -7.07 2.60
C THR A 107 -0.20 -6.88 3.43
N LEU A 108 -0.29 -6.89 4.76
CA LEU A 108 0.91 -6.84 5.61
C LEU A 108 1.84 -8.03 5.37
N HIS A 109 1.28 -9.23 5.20
CA HIS A 109 2.06 -10.44 4.97
C HIS A 109 2.71 -10.45 3.59
N VAL A 110 1.97 -10.02 2.56
CA VAL A 110 2.51 -9.97 1.20
C VAL A 110 3.54 -8.86 1.08
N GLY A 111 3.33 -7.69 1.71
CA GLY A 111 4.35 -6.64 1.77
C GLY A 111 5.64 -7.12 2.46
N ALA A 112 5.51 -7.86 3.57
CA ALA A 112 6.66 -8.50 4.23
C ALA A 112 7.33 -9.57 3.34
N ALA A 113 6.54 -10.36 2.59
CA ALA A 113 7.06 -11.35 1.67
C ALA A 113 7.80 -10.70 0.48
N ALA A 114 7.26 -9.64 -0.11
CA ALA A 114 7.88 -8.87 -1.17
C ALA A 114 9.20 -8.26 -0.71
N PHE A 115 9.23 -7.66 0.49
CA PHE A 115 10.47 -7.18 1.11
C PHE A 115 11.47 -8.33 1.34
N GLY A 116 11.00 -9.49 1.80
CA GLY A 116 11.84 -10.68 1.99
C GLY A 116 12.45 -11.19 0.68
N ILE A 117 11.68 -11.23 -0.41
CA ILE A 117 12.15 -11.59 -1.75
C ILE A 117 13.16 -10.56 -2.26
N TYR A 118 12.88 -9.27 -2.07
CA TYR A 118 13.82 -8.19 -2.40
C TYR A 118 15.16 -8.38 -1.67
N CYS A 119 15.13 -8.60 -0.36
CA CYS A 119 16.32 -8.90 0.44
C CYS A 119 17.03 -10.18 -0.03
N ALA A 120 16.28 -11.16 -0.55
CA ALA A 120 16.86 -12.40 -1.06
C ALA A 120 17.69 -12.18 -2.33
N MET A 121 17.28 -11.22 -3.17
CA MET A 121 17.93 -10.87 -4.43
C MET A 121 19.10 -9.90 -4.28
N LEU A 122 19.20 -9.20 -3.16
CA LEU A 122 20.31 -8.29 -2.89
C LEU A 122 21.65 -9.02 -2.72
N PRO A 123 22.76 -8.37 -3.11
CA PRO A 123 24.10 -8.87 -2.80
C PRO A 123 24.25 -9.06 -1.29
N ARG A 124 25.02 -10.09 -0.93
CA ARG A 124 25.26 -10.47 0.46
C ARG A 124 26.58 -9.88 0.93
N ASP A 125 26.57 -9.35 2.14
CA ASP A 125 27.79 -8.96 2.83
C ASP A 125 28.59 -10.21 3.26
N VAL A 126 29.75 -9.96 3.88
CA VAL A 126 30.68 -11.00 4.33
C VAL A 126 30.08 -11.90 5.43
N GLU A 127 29.03 -11.43 6.10
CA GLU A 127 28.30 -12.14 7.17
C GLU A 127 27.05 -12.88 6.62
N GLY A 128 26.72 -12.71 5.33
CA GLY A 128 25.57 -13.31 4.67
C GLY A 128 24.27 -12.49 4.78
N HIS A 129 24.31 -11.29 5.33
CA HIS A 129 23.19 -10.36 5.38
C HIS A 129 23.01 -9.65 4.04
N ALA A 130 21.77 -9.30 3.69
CA ALA A 130 21.50 -8.49 2.51
C ALA A 130 22.09 -7.08 2.73
N GLU A 131 22.84 -6.56 1.76
CA GLU A 131 23.36 -5.19 1.81
C GLU A 131 22.20 -4.19 1.72
N LEU A 132 21.74 -3.73 2.89
CA LEU A 132 20.70 -2.74 3.04
C LEU A 132 21.29 -1.49 3.71
N PRO A 133 20.79 -0.28 3.38
CA PRO A 133 21.18 0.92 4.11
C PRO A 133 20.94 0.75 5.61
N LYS A 134 21.95 1.03 6.44
CA LYS A 134 21.86 0.93 7.92
C LYS A 134 20.60 1.58 8.52
N PRO A 135 20.11 2.74 8.02
CA PRO A 135 18.85 3.33 8.47
C PRO A 135 17.65 2.40 8.29
N LEU A 136 17.62 1.63 7.19
CA LEU A 136 16.54 0.75 6.83
C LEU A 136 16.55 -0.50 7.72
N VAL A 137 17.71 -1.13 7.92
CA VAL A 137 17.86 -2.35 8.76
C VAL A 137 17.51 -2.09 10.23
N GLY A 138 18.06 -1.02 10.82
CA GLY A 138 17.81 -0.70 12.23
C GLY A 138 16.34 -0.35 12.48
N LEU A 139 15.75 0.43 11.59
CA LEU A 139 14.36 0.81 11.69
C LEU A 139 13.40 -0.37 11.43
N SER A 140 13.63 -1.13 10.36
CA SER A 140 12.79 -2.25 10.00
C SER A 140 12.75 -3.25 11.15
N THR A 141 13.90 -3.53 11.77
CA THR A 141 13.99 -4.46 12.90
C THR A 141 13.18 -3.99 14.10
N ASP A 142 13.32 -2.73 14.53
CA ASP A 142 12.57 -2.17 15.66
C ASP A 142 11.06 -2.13 15.39
N LEU A 143 10.66 -1.71 14.18
CA LEU A 143 9.25 -1.56 13.80
C LEU A 143 8.57 -2.93 13.60
N TYR A 144 9.25 -3.88 12.94
CA TYR A 144 8.76 -5.24 12.75
C TYR A 144 8.70 -5.99 14.07
N ALA A 145 9.68 -5.83 14.98
CA ALA A 145 9.63 -6.44 16.30
C ALA A 145 8.45 -5.89 17.13
N ALA A 146 8.22 -4.58 17.09
CA ALA A 146 7.08 -3.95 17.75
C ALA A 146 5.74 -4.43 17.15
N ALA A 147 5.61 -4.43 15.82
CA ALA A 147 4.42 -4.90 15.13
C ALA A 147 4.15 -6.39 15.40
N ALA A 148 5.16 -7.25 15.25
CA ALA A 148 5.06 -8.67 15.53
C ALA A 148 4.66 -8.94 16.99
N GLY A 149 5.24 -8.21 17.95
CA GLY A 149 4.87 -8.32 19.36
C GLY A 149 3.41 -7.95 19.62
N VAL A 150 2.91 -6.86 19.03
CA VAL A 150 1.51 -6.43 19.17
C VAL A 150 0.55 -7.42 18.53
N PHE A 151 0.79 -7.82 17.27
CA PHE A 151 -0.08 -8.77 16.56
C PHE A 151 -0.07 -10.16 17.22
N PHE A 152 1.10 -10.65 17.65
CA PHE A 152 1.20 -11.91 18.37
C PHE A 152 0.44 -11.89 19.70
N SER A 153 0.61 -10.83 20.49
CA SER A 153 -0.09 -10.68 21.78
C SER A 153 -1.61 -10.61 21.60
N ILE A 154 -2.09 -9.85 20.61
CA ILE A 154 -3.53 -9.78 20.28
C ILE A 154 -4.05 -11.16 19.85
N GLY A 155 -3.34 -11.84 18.94
CA GLY A 155 -3.71 -13.18 18.48
C GLY A 155 -3.74 -14.22 19.61
N ALA A 156 -2.75 -14.18 20.50
CA ALA A 156 -2.69 -15.05 21.68
C ALA A 156 -3.85 -14.78 22.64
N ILE A 157 -4.18 -13.53 22.92
CA ILE A 157 -5.33 -13.15 23.76
C ILE A 157 -6.64 -13.66 23.14
N MET A 158 -6.84 -13.48 21.83
CA MET A 158 -8.03 -13.98 21.13
C MET A 158 -8.15 -15.51 21.21
N LEU A 159 -7.04 -16.24 21.06
CA LEU A 159 -7.01 -17.70 21.22
C LEU A 159 -7.34 -18.14 22.64
N LEU A 160 -6.76 -17.48 23.65
CA LEU A 160 -7.03 -17.76 25.06
C LEU A 160 -8.50 -17.48 25.41
N MET A 161 -9.04 -16.34 24.99
CA MET A 161 -10.46 -16.02 25.18
C MET A 161 -11.38 -17.06 24.53
N LYS A 162 -11.03 -17.56 23.35
CA LYS A 162 -11.78 -18.63 22.69
C LYS A 162 -11.68 -19.95 23.46
N SER A 163 -10.46 -20.36 23.83
CA SER A 163 -10.17 -21.64 24.48
C SER A 163 -10.74 -21.74 25.91
N PHE A 164 -10.87 -20.61 26.61
CA PHE A 164 -11.39 -20.54 27.97
C PHE A 164 -12.80 -19.96 28.04
N SER A 165 -13.49 -19.79 26.91
CA SER A 165 -14.89 -19.36 26.90
C SER A 165 -15.78 -20.45 27.53
N THR A 166 -16.42 -20.10 28.66
CA THR A 166 -17.29 -21.01 29.44
C THR A 166 -18.74 -21.01 28.97
N SER A 167 -19.10 -20.17 28.01
CA SER A 167 -20.44 -20.10 27.41
C SER A 167 -20.35 -20.27 25.90
N SER A 168 -21.20 -21.13 25.36
CA SER A 168 -21.27 -21.48 23.93
C SER A 168 -21.60 -20.29 23.00
N ASP A 169 -22.06 -19.16 23.56
CA ASP A 169 -22.50 -17.97 22.82
C ASP A 169 -21.56 -16.75 22.96
N ALA A 170 -20.58 -16.77 23.87
CA ALA A 170 -19.62 -15.69 24.01
C ALA A 170 -18.52 -15.83 22.95
N SER A 171 -18.78 -15.36 21.73
CA SER A 171 -17.73 -15.31 20.71
C SER A 171 -16.60 -14.43 21.22
N ALA A 172 -15.41 -15.00 21.41
CA ALA A 172 -14.18 -14.25 21.63
C ALA A 172 -13.86 -13.43 20.37
N ALA A 173 -14.51 -12.28 20.25
CA ALA A 173 -14.41 -11.38 19.12
C ALA A 173 -14.10 -9.99 19.64
N LEU A 174 -13.18 -9.31 18.96
CA LEU A 174 -12.93 -7.90 19.20
C LEU A 174 -14.19 -7.12 18.81
N THR A 175 -14.66 -6.25 19.69
CA THR A 175 -15.78 -5.36 19.37
C THR A 175 -15.33 -4.27 18.39
N VAL A 176 -16.30 -3.61 17.74
CA VAL A 176 -16.02 -2.46 16.87
C VAL A 176 -15.26 -1.36 17.62
N GLN A 177 -15.59 -1.14 18.90
CA GLN A 177 -14.90 -0.17 19.76
C GLN A 177 -13.44 -0.58 19.98
N ASP A 178 -13.17 -1.85 20.25
CA ASP A 178 -11.80 -2.37 20.41
C ASP A 178 -11.00 -2.15 19.12
N LEU A 179 -11.58 -2.42 17.95
CA LEU A 179 -10.93 -2.17 16.66
C LEU A 179 -10.56 -0.69 16.46
N TYR A 180 -11.45 0.24 16.81
CA TYR A 180 -11.15 1.67 16.72
C TYR A 180 -10.03 2.08 17.66
N VAL A 181 -10.01 1.56 18.89
CA VAL A 181 -8.96 1.84 19.88
C VAL A 181 -7.62 1.30 19.40
N PHE A 182 -7.54 0.02 19.02
CA PHE A 182 -6.32 -0.59 18.51
C PHE A 182 -5.83 0.10 17.23
N GLY A 183 -6.74 0.37 16.29
CA GLY A 183 -6.42 1.10 15.05
C GLY A 183 -5.85 2.49 15.32
N THR A 184 -6.44 3.25 16.25
CA THR A 184 -5.97 4.58 16.62
C THR A 184 -4.59 4.52 17.30
N ILE A 185 -4.38 3.58 18.22
CA ILE A 185 -3.08 3.41 18.89
C ILE A 185 -2.00 3.03 17.89
N LEU A 186 -2.27 2.07 16.99
CA LEU A 186 -1.32 1.66 15.95
C LEU A 186 -1.00 2.82 14.99
N LEU A 187 -2.00 3.61 14.61
CA LEU A 187 -1.79 4.79 13.76
C LEU A 187 -0.94 5.86 14.47
N LEU A 188 -1.16 6.11 15.76
CA LEU A 188 -0.32 7.01 16.55
C LEU A 188 1.12 6.51 16.62
N ILE A 189 1.33 5.21 16.91
CA ILE A 189 2.65 4.60 16.93
C ILE A 189 3.36 4.79 15.58
N GLN A 190 2.65 4.55 14.48
CA GLN A 190 3.18 4.76 13.12
C GLN A 190 3.59 6.21 12.89
N VAL A 191 2.75 7.18 13.24
CA VAL A 191 3.05 8.61 13.09
C VAL A 191 4.28 9.01 13.92
N PHE A 192 4.35 8.57 15.18
CA PHE A 192 5.50 8.86 16.04
C PHE A 192 6.79 8.20 15.54
N ALA A 193 6.73 6.94 15.10
CA ALA A 193 7.88 6.22 14.57
C ALA A 193 8.44 6.90 13.33
N VAL A 194 7.58 7.22 12.35
CA VAL A 194 7.94 7.95 11.13
C VAL A 194 8.49 9.34 11.44
N ALA A 195 7.84 10.11 12.31
CA ALA A 195 8.31 11.45 12.64
C ALA A 195 9.69 11.43 13.32
N ARG A 196 9.92 10.46 14.22
CA ARG A 196 11.21 10.28 14.90
C ARG A 196 12.30 9.85 13.93
N LEU A 197 11.97 8.95 13.00
CA LEU A 197 12.84 8.49 11.91
C LEU A 197 13.26 9.67 11.04
N VAL A 198 12.29 10.44 10.52
CA VAL A 198 12.57 11.60 9.65
C VAL A 198 13.47 12.59 10.38
N LYS A 199 13.18 12.89 11.66
CA LYS A 199 13.97 13.81 12.48
C LYS A 199 15.39 13.30 12.80
N ARG A 200 15.57 11.97 12.95
CA ARG A 200 16.86 11.34 13.22
C ARG A 200 17.77 11.38 12.00
N PHE A 201 17.24 10.97 10.85
CA PHE A 201 18.01 10.83 9.62
C PHE A 201 18.07 12.12 8.79
N SER A 202 17.25 13.13 9.09
CA SER A 202 17.43 14.48 8.53
C SER A 202 18.70 15.17 9.03
N LYS A 203 19.31 14.70 10.13
CA LYS A 203 20.48 15.33 10.78
C LYS A 203 21.80 14.60 10.54
N GLN A 204 21.77 13.32 10.19
CA GLN A 204 22.97 12.51 9.95
C GLN A 204 23.18 12.38 8.44
N HIS A 205 24.01 13.25 7.87
CA HIS A 205 24.52 13.10 6.50
C HIS A 205 26.04 13.17 6.54
N LYS A 206 26.67 12.04 6.88
CA LYS A 206 27.96 11.67 6.33
C LYS A 206 27.67 10.49 5.41
N PRO A 207 27.92 10.58 4.09
CA PRO A 207 27.68 9.47 3.19
C PRO A 207 28.66 8.35 3.57
N GLU A 208 28.12 7.19 3.95
CA GLU A 208 28.91 6.03 4.40
C GLU A 208 28.85 4.85 3.41
N SER A 209 28.03 4.92 2.36
CA SER A 209 28.03 3.92 1.28
C SER A 209 28.09 4.57 -0.11
N ALA A 210 28.55 3.81 -1.11
CA ALA A 210 28.60 4.23 -2.51
C ALA A 210 27.18 4.44 -3.12
N GLU A 211 26.13 4.00 -2.42
CA GLU A 211 24.72 4.21 -2.78
C GLU A 211 24.09 5.41 -2.06
N ASP A 212 24.80 6.08 -1.13
CA ASP A 212 24.47 7.45 -0.71
C ASP A 212 24.79 8.41 -1.86
N VAL A 213 24.15 8.21 -3.02
CA VAL A 213 24.13 9.18 -4.09
C VAL A 213 23.28 10.33 -3.53
N PRO A 214 23.87 11.51 -3.20
CA PRO A 214 23.05 12.68 -2.96
C PRO A 214 22.13 12.79 -4.17
N VAL A 215 20.82 13.03 -3.98
CA VAL A 215 19.93 13.37 -5.10
C VAL A 215 20.71 14.38 -5.93
N GLU A 216 21.23 13.96 -7.09
CA GLU A 216 22.09 14.85 -7.86
C GLU A 216 21.24 16.10 -8.02
N PRO A 217 21.71 17.27 -7.55
CA PRO A 217 21.00 18.49 -7.82
C PRO A 217 21.04 18.55 -9.33
N ASN A 218 19.92 18.20 -9.96
CA ASN A 218 19.83 18.10 -11.41
C ASN A 218 20.32 19.46 -11.89
N LYS A 219 21.53 19.48 -12.46
CA LYS A 219 22.21 20.74 -12.76
C LYS A 219 21.43 21.53 -13.81
N ASP A 220 20.49 20.85 -14.48
CA ASP A 220 19.54 21.40 -15.41
C ASP A 220 18.14 20.80 -15.11
N GLY A 221 17.13 21.61 -14.77
CA GLY A 221 15.75 21.09 -14.74
C GLY A 221 14.78 21.90 -13.90
N HIS A 222 13.88 22.61 -14.57
CA HIS A 222 12.76 23.37 -14.04
C HIS A 222 12.15 22.75 -12.76
N LEU A 223 12.26 23.44 -11.62
CA LEU A 223 11.56 23.03 -10.39
C LEU A 223 10.05 23.01 -10.67
N MET A 224 9.41 21.88 -10.43
CA MET A 224 7.96 21.73 -10.60
C MET A 224 7.22 22.80 -9.80
N SER A 225 6.26 23.51 -10.41
CA SER A 225 5.52 24.58 -9.74
C SER A 225 4.68 24.03 -8.58
N MET A 226 4.33 24.87 -7.60
CA MET A 226 3.58 24.38 -6.42
C MET A 226 2.18 23.95 -6.85
N GLY A 227 1.62 24.66 -7.83
CA GLY A 227 0.36 24.30 -8.47
C GLY A 227 0.42 22.94 -9.14
N MET A 228 1.52 22.59 -9.81
CA MET A 228 1.66 21.27 -10.46
C MET A 228 1.84 20.14 -9.43
N ILE A 229 2.58 20.37 -8.34
CA ILE A 229 2.68 19.42 -7.21
C ILE A 229 1.30 19.17 -6.61
N LEU A 230 0.56 20.24 -6.32
CA LEU A 230 -0.80 20.14 -5.80
C LEU A 230 -1.75 19.45 -6.79
N ALA A 231 -1.62 19.74 -8.08
CA ALA A 231 -2.41 19.11 -9.12
C ALA A 231 -2.15 17.59 -9.18
N PHE A 232 -0.90 17.14 -9.11
CA PHE A 232 -0.59 15.71 -9.04
C PHE A 232 -1.17 15.05 -7.79
N GLY A 233 -1.07 15.69 -6.63
CA GLY A 233 -1.64 15.15 -5.38
C GLY A 233 -3.17 15.04 -5.43
N ILE A 234 -3.86 16.08 -5.91
CA ILE A 234 -5.33 16.08 -6.06
C ILE A 234 -5.75 15.08 -7.14
N ALA A 235 -5.05 15.04 -8.27
CA ALA A 235 -5.34 14.11 -9.35
C ALA A 235 -5.15 12.66 -8.89
N GLY A 236 -4.06 12.35 -8.16
CA GLY A 236 -3.86 11.06 -7.51
C GLY A 236 -5.06 10.70 -6.64
N LEU A 237 -5.42 11.54 -5.68
CA LEU A 237 -6.59 11.30 -4.82
C LEU A 237 -7.89 11.08 -5.59
N ALA A 238 -8.16 11.88 -6.64
CA ALA A 238 -9.37 11.73 -7.45
C ALA A 238 -9.36 10.41 -8.23
N VAL A 239 -8.23 10.05 -8.81
CA VAL A 239 -8.02 8.82 -9.59
C VAL A 239 -8.09 7.59 -8.67
N SER A 240 -7.55 7.64 -7.45
CA SER A 240 -7.66 6.56 -6.48
C SER A 240 -9.10 6.27 -6.09
N VAL A 241 -9.98 7.28 -6.07
CA VAL A 241 -11.42 7.06 -5.83
C VAL A 241 -12.04 6.26 -6.97
N ILE A 242 -11.71 6.58 -8.23
CA ILE A 242 -12.22 5.85 -9.41
C ILE A 242 -11.73 4.40 -9.39
N GLY A 243 -10.43 4.19 -9.20
CA GLY A 243 -9.83 2.86 -9.14
C GLY A 243 -10.35 2.06 -7.95
N GLY A 244 -10.41 2.68 -6.77
CA GLY A 244 -10.92 2.07 -5.55
C GLY A 244 -12.38 1.64 -5.66
N HIS A 245 -13.24 2.46 -6.25
CA HIS A 245 -14.63 2.10 -6.50
C HIS A 245 -14.74 0.88 -7.43
N ALA A 246 -13.97 0.83 -8.52
CA ALA A 246 -13.97 -0.30 -9.44
C ALA A 246 -13.46 -1.59 -8.77
N VAL A 247 -12.43 -1.51 -7.93
CA VAL A 247 -11.94 -2.66 -7.14
C VAL A 247 -12.97 -3.09 -6.09
N GLY A 248 -13.69 -2.16 -5.46
CA GLY A 248 -14.79 -2.44 -4.54
C GLY A 248 -15.94 -3.20 -5.22
N GLU A 249 -16.35 -2.78 -6.42
CA GLU A 249 -17.34 -3.50 -7.22
C GLU A 249 -16.85 -4.91 -7.61
N PHE A 250 -15.59 -5.03 -8.04
CA PHE A 250 -14.97 -6.32 -8.30
C PHE A 250 -15.02 -7.24 -7.07
N ALA A 251 -14.65 -6.73 -5.89
CA ALA A 251 -14.69 -7.49 -4.64
C ALA A 251 -16.10 -8.00 -4.33
N SER A 252 -17.12 -7.15 -4.49
CA SER A 252 -18.52 -7.53 -4.31
C SER A 252 -18.93 -8.66 -5.29
N ILE A 253 -18.64 -8.49 -6.58
CA ILE A 253 -18.96 -9.48 -7.63
C ILE A 253 -18.26 -10.80 -7.36
N LEU A 254 -16.96 -10.76 -7.05
CA LEU A 254 -16.15 -11.95 -6.80
C LEU A 254 -16.72 -12.76 -5.63
N VAL A 255 -16.95 -12.10 -4.49
CA VAL A 255 -17.44 -12.76 -3.28
C VAL A 255 -18.82 -13.35 -3.51
N HIS A 256 -19.74 -12.60 -4.12
CA HIS A 256 -21.09 -13.07 -4.39
C HIS A 256 -21.10 -14.29 -5.34
N LYS A 257 -20.27 -14.27 -6.40
CA LYS A 257 -20.21 -15.38 -7.36
C LYS A 257 -19.51 -16.62 -6.80
N LEU A 258 -18.47 -16.44 -5.98
CA LEU A 258 -17.81 -17.55 -5.29
C LEU A 258 -18.75 -18.21 -4.28
N GLU A 259 -19.50 -17.42 -3.53
CA GLU A 259 -20.50 -17.92 -2.59
C GLU A 259 -21.63 -18.67 -3.31
N ALA A 260 -22.11 -18.16 -4.45
CA ALA A 260 -23.09 -18.86 -5.30
C ALA A 260 -22.55 -20.19 -5.88
N ALA A 261 -21.23 -20.30 -6.05
CA ALA A 261 -20.55 -21.53 -6.47
C ALA A 261 -20.19 -22.46 -5.29
N GLY A 262 -20.57 -22.11 -4.06
CA GLY A 262 -20.35 -22.92 -2.85
C GLY A 262 -19.00 -22.71 -2.16
N TYR A 263 -18.21 -21.72 -2.59
CA TYR A 263 -16.94 -21.38 -1.94
C TYR A 263 -17.16 -20.44 -0.74
N SER A 264 -16.26 -20.51 0.24
CA SER A 264 -16.31 -19.63 1.40
C SER A 264 -15.87 -18.20 1.04
N GLN A 265 -16.41 -17.20 1.75
CA GLN A 265 -15.98 -15.80 1.62
C GLN A 265 -14.48 -15.63 1.92
N MET A 266 -13.90 -16.51 2.73
CA MET A 266 -12.46 -16.52 3.04
C MET A 266 -11.61 -16.83 1.80
N PHE A 267 -12.08 -17.72 0.92
CA PHE A 267 -11.40 -18.02 -0.34
C PHE A 267 -11.36 -16.80 -1.26
N GLY A 268 -12.49 -16.07 -1.36
CA GLY A 268 -12.54 -14.81 -2.11
C GLY A 268 -11.62 -13.74 -1.53
N ALA A 269 -11.50 -13.66 -0.21
CA ALA A 269 -10.60 -12.73 0.46
C ALA A 269 -9.11 -13.02 0.19
N ILE A 270 -8.72 -14.29 0.16
CA ILE A 270 -7.35 -14.69 -0.20
C ILE A 270 -7.04 -14.28 -1.63
N ILE A 271 -7.95 -14.52 -2.57
CA ILE A 271 -7.78 -14.09 -3.97
C ILE A 271 -7.64 -12.56 -4.04
N LEU A 272 -8.52 -11.82 -3.39
CA LEU A 272 -8.48 -10.34 -3.36
C LEU A 272 -7.19 -9.81 -2.75
N SER A 273 -6.65 -10.46 -1.72
CA SER A 273 -5.42 -9.99 -1.08
C SER A 273 -4.20 -10.04 -1.99
N VAL A 274 -4.13 -10.99 -2.92
CA VAL A 274 -3.04 -11.05 -3.91
C VAL A 274 -3.06 -9.80 -4.79
N PHE A 275 -4.26 -9.33 -5.13
CA PHE A 275 -4.43 -8.13 -5.94
C PHE A 275 -4.20 -6.84 -5.15
N ALA A 276 -4.68 -6.76 -3.91
CA ALA A 276 -4.50 -5.58 -3.06
C ALA A 276 -3.03 -5.33 -2.68
N SER A 277 -2.20 -6.37 -2.71
CA SER A 277 -0.79 -6.32 -2.32
C SER A 277 0.20 -6.34 -3.49
N ALA A 278 -0.29 -6.38 -4.73
CA ALA A 278 0.54 -6.12 -5.90
C ALA A 278 0.98 -4.64 -5.99
N GLY A 279 0.42 -3.79 -5.08
CA GLY A 279 0.64 -2.37 -4.76
C GLY A 279 2.08 -1.91 -4.68
#